data_AF-A0A662J4M7-F1
#
_entry.id   AF-A0A662J4M7-F1
#
_cell.length_a   1.000
_cell.length_b   1.000
_cell.length_c   1.000
_cell.angle_alpha   90.00
_cell.angle_beta   90.00
_cell.angle_gamma   90.00
#
_symmetry.space_group_name_H-M   'P 1'
#
loop_
_entity.id
_entity.type
_entity.pdbx_description
1 polymer ?
#
loop_
_entity_poly.entity_id
_entity_poly.type
_entity_poly.pdbx_seq_one_letter_code
_entity_poly.pdbx_strand_id
1 'polypeptide(L)'
;MYIQLTPMRKVALIIGSLTLSLACLLSLISLRGINFKDSFMLLPDVNIYFPKSPEFMNYLMIAFVIGLLPYTVIVIINDIYIDNIRKNVPIVLRELVEGLRSGLTMPQAVERVGRRRKDPLSRILRQAALLMSLGMPFDEAIERAAKKVRIPLIHRIVT
;
A
#
# COMPACT_ATOMS: atom_id res chain seq x y z
N MET A 1 -6.13 4.57 -0.83
CA MET A 1 -5.81 4.87 0.59
C MET A 1 -4.35 4.54 0.77
N TYR A 2 -3.50 5.52 1.11
CA TYR A 2 -2.07 5.27 1.29
C TYR A 2 -1.84 4.53 2.61
N ILE A 3 -1.27 3.33 2.55
CA ILE A 3 -0.88 2.59 3.75
C ILE A 3 0.61 2.84 3.93
N GLN A 4 0.96 3.66 4.93
CA GLN A 4 2.36 3.85 5.29
C GLN A 4 2.94 2.52 5.78
N LEU A 5 3.76 1.89 4.94
CA LEU A 5 4.64 0.81 5.34
C LEU A 5 5.84 1.41 6.09
N THR A 6 5.66 1.72 7.37
CA THR A 6 6.82 1.87 8.27
C THR A 6 7.58 0.53 8.27
N PRO A 7 8.91 0.50 8.49
CA PRO A 7 9.67 -0.75 8.51
C PRO A 7 9.04 -1.77 9.47
N MET A 8 8.54 -1.31 10.62
CA MET A 8 7.80 -2.11 11.59
C MET A 8 6.48 -2.68 11.05
N ARG A 9 5.69 -1.91 10.28
CA ARG A 9 4.44 -2.39 9.66
C ARG A 9 4.69 -3.32 8.49
N LYS A 10 5.78 -3.11 7.74
CA LYS A 10 6.22 -4.02 6.68
C LYS A 10 6.58 -5.39 7.28
N VAL A 11 7.33 -5.39 8.39
CA VAL A 11 7.65 -6.61 9.14
C VAL A 11 6.39 -7.26 9.71
N ALA A 12 5.47 -6.50 10.30
CA ALA A 12 4.21 -7.04 10.79
C ALA A 12 3.35 -7.66 9.68
N LEU A 13 3.34 -7.06 8.48
CA LEU A 13 2.65 -7.62 7.31
C LEU A 13 3.32 -8.89 6.80
N ILE A 14 4.65 -8.92 6.75
CA ILE A 14 5.41 -10.11 6.36
C ILE A 14 5.15 -11.23 7.38
N ILE A 15 5.17 -10.92 8.68
CA ILE A 15 4.85 -11.88 9.74
C ILE A 15 3.41 -12.36 9.63
N GLY A 16 2.43 -11.47 9.40
CA GLY A 16 1.03 -11.85 9.18
C GLY A 16 0.81 -12.70 7.94
N SER A 17 1.55 -12.42 6.88
CA SER A 17 1.56 -13.21 5.64
C SER A 17 2.14 -14.60 5.87
N LEU A 18 3.22 -14.67 6.67
CA LEU A 18 3.89 -15.90 7.07
C LEU A 18 3.00 -16.75 8.00
N THR A 19 2.32 -16.14 8.97
CA THR A 19 1.40 -16.84 9.87
C THR A 19 0.17 -17.34 9.13
N LEU A 20 -0.36 -16.59 8.16
CA LEU A 20 -1.47 -17.04 7.32
C LEU A 20 -1.06 -18.22 6.44
N SER A 21 0.15 -18.18 5.86
CA SER A 21 0.73 -19.30 5.11
C SER A 21 0.87 -20.55 6.00
N LEU A 22 1.43 -20.39 7.20
CA LEU A 22 1.65 -21.48 8.15
C LEU A 22 0.32 -22.08 8.65
N ALA A 23 -0.68 -21.23 8.93
CA ALA A 23 -2.01 -21.64 9.36
C ALA A 23 -2.78 -22.37 8.26
N CYS A 24 -2.63 -21.95 7.00
CA CYS A 24 -3.23 -22.63 5.86
C CYS A 24 -2.59 -24.01 5.62
N LEU A 25 -1.27 -24.11 5.80
CA LEU A 25 -0.53 -25.37 5.72
C LEU A 25 -0.96 -26.34 6.85
N LEU A 26 -1.09 -25.85 8.08
CA LEU A 26 -1.58 -26.61 9.23
C LEU A 26 -3.04 -27.06 9.08
N SER A 27 -3.94 -26.21 8.56
CA SER A 27 -5.35 -26.58 8.38
C SER A 27 -5.51 -27.65 7.30
N LEU A 28 -4.73 -27.59 6.22
CA LEU A 28 -4.72 -28.61 5.15
C LEU A 28 -4.18 -29.96 5.65
N ILE A 29 -3.14 -29.95 6.48
CA ILE A 29 -2.61 -31.17 7.11
C ILE A 29 -3.64 -31.76 8.10
N SER A 30 -4.31 -30.92 8.89
CA SER A 30 -5.24 -31.37 9.94
C SER A 30 -6.58 -31.87 9.41
N LEU A 31 -7.12 -31.31 8.32
CA LEU A 31 -8.42 -31.73 7.77
C LEU A 31 -8.36 -33.07 7.03
N ARG A 32 -7.20 -33.46 6.48
CA ARG A 32 -7.07 -34.65 5.62
C ARG A 32 -6.32 -35.83 6.23
N GLY A 33 -5.91 -35.75 7.51
CA GLY A 33 -5.38 -36.90 8.24
C GLY A 33 -4.12 -37.50 7.61
N ILE A 34 -3.18 -36.66 7.17
CA ILE A 34 -1.96 -37.12 6.49
C ILE A 34 -0.98 -37.66 7.53
N ASN A 35 -0.67 -38.95 7.47
CA ASN A 35 0.37 -39.55 8.31
C ASN A 35 1.77 -39.12 7.82
N PHE A 36 2.48 -38.33 8.62
CA PHE A 36 3.86 -37.89 8.35
C PHE A 36 4.83 -39.06 8.03
N LYS A 37 4.52 -40.26 8.52
CA LYS A 37 5.35 -41.47 8.32
C LYS A 37 5.36 -41.99 6.88
N ASP A 38 4.31 -41.76 6.10
CA ASP A 38 4.19 -42.35 4.75
C ASP A 38 4.71 -41.43 3.63
N SER A 39 5.06 -40.18 3.99
CA SER A 39 5.42 -39.13 3.02
C SER A 39 6.92 -38.95 2.79
N PHE A 40 7.76 -39.49 3.69
CA PHE A 40 9.21 -39.35 3.62
C PHE A 40 9.87 -40.71 3.38
N MET A 41 10.55 -40.84 2.25
CA MET A 41 11.39 -42.00 1.96
C MET A 41 12.84 -41.60 2.26
N LEU A 42 13.49 -42.34 3.15
CA LEU A 42 14.92 -42.22 3.40
C LEU A 42 15.66 -42.77 2.17
N LEU A 43 16.52 -41.97 1.54
CA LEU A 43 17.48 -42.51 0.58
C LEU A 43 18.62 -43.16 1.38
N PRO A 44 18.83 -44.49 1.29
CA PRO A 44 19.78 -45.21 2.13
C PRO A 44 21.24 -44.79 1.90
N ASP A 45 21.58 -44.22 0.75
CA ASP A 45 22.95 -43.81 0.42
C ASP A 45 23.35 -42.42 0.95
N VAL A 46 22.41 -41.56 1.34
CA VAL A 46 22.73 -40.13 1.60
C VAL A 46 22.12 -39.58 2.89
N ASN A 47 21.28 -40.34 3.60
CA ASN A 47 20.62 -39.90 4.85
C ASN A 47 19.89 -38.54 4.73
N ILE A 48 19.38 -38.21 3.54
CA ILE A 48 18.57 -37.02 3.29
C ILE A 48 17.10 -37.46 3.17
N TYR A 49 16.22 -36.79 3.90
CA TYR A 49 14.78 -36.99 3.82
C TYR A 49 14.23 -36.32 2.56
N PHE A 50 13.76 -37.10 1.58
CA PHE A 50 13.12 -36.57 0.37
C PHE A 50 11.59 -36.75 0.47
N PRO A 51 10.81 -35.65 0.35
CA PRO A 51 9.36 -35.75 0.27
C PRO A 51 8.95 -36.35 -1.09
N LYS A 52 8.33 -37.54 -1.07
CA LYS A 52 7.93 -38.26 -2.30
C LYS A 52 6.49 -37.96 -2.71
N SER A 53 5.61 -37.57 -1.78
CA SER A 53 4.18 -37.45 -2.05
C SER A 53 3.86 -36.23 -2.93
N PRO A 54 3.25 -36.43 -4.11
CA PRO A 54 2.80 -35.32 -4.97
C PRO A 54 1.83 -34.38 -4.25
N GLU A 55 1.03 -34.91 -3.32
CA GLU A 55 0.11 -34.13 -2.51
C GLU A 55 0.83 -33.13 -1.60
N PHE A 56 1.92 -33.54 -0.92
CA PHE A 56 2.69 -32.65 -0.05
C PHE A 56 3.31 -31.49 -0.83
N MET A 57 3.88 -31.78 -2.01
CA MET A 57 4.42 -30.75 -2.91
C MET A 57 3.35 -29.75 -3.37
N ASN A 58 2.16 -30.24 -3.72
CA ASN A 58 1.06 -29.38 -4.16
C ASN A 58 0.56 -28.46 -3.03
N TYR A 59 0.46 -28.97 -1.80
CA TYR A 59 0.08 -28.15 -0.64
C TYR A 59 1.15 -27.12 -0.28
N LEU A 60 2.42 -27.49 -0.36
CA LEU A 60 3.53 -26.56 -0.18
C LEU A 60 3.44 -25.39 -1.17
N MET A 61 3.14 -25.68 -2.44
CA MET A 61 2.94 -24.65 -3.46
C MET A 61 1.76 -23.73 -3.12
N ILE A 62 0.61 -24.28 -2.75
CA ILE A 62 -0.59 -23.49 -2.42
C ILE A 62 -0.33 -22.58 -1.21
N ALA A 63 0.30 -23.10 -0.15
CA ALA A 63 0.63 -22.34 1.05
C ALA A 63 1.59 -21.17 0.74
N PHE A 64 2.55 -21.38 -0.17
CA PHE A 64 3.49 -20.35 -0.58
C PHE A 64 2.80 -19.22 -1.38
N VAL A 65 1.93 -19.60 -2.32
CA VAL A 65 1.14 -18.64 -3.12
C VAL A 65 0.24 -17.81 -2.20
N ILE A 66 -0.52 -18.45 -1.30
CA ILE A 66 -1.41 -17.75 -0.37
C ILE A 66 -0.64 -16.83 0.58
N GLY A 67 0.54 -17.25 1.03
CA GLY A 67 1.42 -16.43 1.86
C GLY A 67 1.89 -15.16 1.15
N LEU A 68 2.21 -15.23 -0.14
CA LEU A 68 2.70 -14.07 -0.90
C LEU A 68 1.60 -13.06 -1.28
N LEU A 69 0.36 -13.51 -1.40
CA LEU A 69 -0.77 -12.68 -1.82
C LEU A 69 -0.95 -11.40 -0.98
N PRO A 70 -1.12 -11.45 0.35
CA PRO A 70 -1.40 -10.25 1.15
C PRO A 70 -0.28 -9.21 1.07
N TYR A 71 0.99 -9.64 1.05
CA TYR A 71 2.12 -8.74 0.87
C TYR A 71 2.07 -8.05 -0.50
N THR A 72 1.90 -8.83 -1.57
CA THR A 72 1.91 -8.33 -2.95
C THR A 72 0.76 -7.36 -3.22
N VAL A 73 -0.44 -7.67 -2.73
CA VAL A 73 -1.62 -6.80 -2.85
C VAL A 73 -1.35 -5.42 -2.26
N ILE A 74 -0.70 -5.34 -1.10
CA ILE A 74 -0.42 -4.07 -0.43
C ILE A 74 0.59 -3.24 -1.22
N VAL A 75 1.63 -3.87 -1.78
CA VAL A 75 2.61 -3.19 -2.62
C VAL A 75 1.94 -2.60 -3.85
N ILE A 76 1.12 -3.38 -4.56
CA ILE A 76 0.41 -2.92 -5.76
C ILE A 76 -0.52 -1.74 -5.45
N ILE A 77 -1.32 -1.82 -4.38
CA ILE A 77 -2.21 -0.73 -3.98
C ILE A 77 -1.41 0.56 -3.70
N ASN A 78 -0.23 0.41 -3.09
CA ASN A 78 0.64 1.53 -2.78
C ASN A 78 1.23 2.17 -4.04
N ASP A 79 1.71 1.36 -4.98
CA ASP A 79 2.28 1.83 -6.24
C ASP A 79 1.23 2.55 -7.10
N ILE A 80 0.03 1.97 -7.23
CA ILE A 80 -1.11 2.61 -7.91
C ILE A 80 -1.43 3.96 -7.26
N TYR A 81 -1.39 4.04 -5.93
CA TYR A 81 -1.67 5.29 -5.23
C TYR A 81 -0.62 6.37 -5.52
N ILE A 82 0.66 6.01 -5.49
CA ILE A 82 1.76 6.93 -5.76
C ILE A 82 1.72 7.41 -7.22
N ASP A 83 1.48 6.51 -8.16
CA ASP A 83 1.40 6.85 -9.57
C ASP A 83 0.23 7.78 -9.88
N ASN A 84 -0.91 7.57 -9.21
CA ASN A 84 -2.03 8.50 -9.30
C ASN A 84 -1.69 9.90 -8.79
N ILE A 85 -0.88 10.02 -7.71
CA ILE A 85 -0.42 11.32 -7.25
C ILE A 85 0.52 11.93 -8.31
N ARG A 86 1.57 11.21 -8.73
CA ARG A 86 2.56 11.73 -9.70
C ARG A 86 1.91 12.23 -10.99
N LYS A 87 0.95 11.48 -11.54
CA LYS A 87 0.24 11.85 -12.76
C LYS A 87 -0.65 13.09 -12.59
N ASN A 88 -1.25 13.28 -11.41
CA ASN A 88 -2.21 14.35 -11.17
C ASN A 88 -1.58 15.67 -10.69
N VAL A 89 -0.41 15.64 -10.03
CA VAL A 89 0.30 16.84 -9.56
C VAL A 89 0.45 17.93 -10.64
N PRO A 90 1.01 17.66 -11.84
CA PRO A 90 1.17 18.70 -12.85
C PRO A 90 -0.18 19.24 -13.35
N ILE A 91 -1.20 18.39 -13.42
CA ILE A 91 -2.55 18.79 -13.84
C ILE A 91 -3.19 19.71 -12.80
N VAL A 92 -3.01 19.41 -11.51
CA VAL A 92 -3.45 20.29 -10.41
C VAL A 92 -2.77 21.65 -10.49
N LEU A 93 -1.45 21.68 -10.66
CA LEU A 93 -0.70 22.94 -10.76
C LEU A 93 -1.18 23.79 -11.94
N ARG A 94 -1.44 23.16 -13.09
CA ARG A 94 -2.00 23.85 -14.26
C ARG A 94 -3.38 24.45 -13.97
N GLU A 95 -4.29 23.68 -13.38
CA GLU A 95 -5.64 24.17 -13.06
C GLU A 95 -5.62 25.29 -12.00
N LEU A 96 -4.67 25.26 -11.07
CA LEU A 96 -4.47 26.36 -10.10
C LEU A 96 -4.03 27.65 -10.82
N VAL A 97 -3.04 27.54 -11.72
CA VAL A 97 -2.57 28.70 -12.50
C VAL A 97 -3.67 29.25 -13.41
N GLU A 98 -4.46 28.39 -14.05
CA GLU A 98 -5.64 28.81 -14.83
C GLU A 98 -6.68 29.52 -13.95
N GLY A 99 -6.91 29.02 -12.73
CA GLY A 99 -7.77 29.65 -11.73
C GLY A 99 -7.29 31.06 -11.35
N LEU A 100 -6.00 31.20 -11.04
CA LEU A 100 -5.39 32.50 -10.72
C LEU A 100 -5.47 33.47 -11.90
N ARG A 101 -5.19 33.02 -13.13
CA ARG A 101 -5.32 33.83 -14.36
C ARG A 101 -6.75 34.28 -14.62
N SER A 102 -7.75 33.52 -14.17
CA SER A 102 -9.16 33.90 -14.27
C SER A 102 -9.61 34.91 -13.20
N GLY A 103 -8.68 35.37 -12.34
CA GLY A 103 -8.95 36.35 -11.29
C GLY A 103 -9.40 35.76 -9.95
N LEU A 104 -9.35 34.43 -9.78
CA LEU A 104 -9.61 33.82 -8.47
C LEU A 104 -8.48 34.13 -7.50
N THR A 105 -8.82 34.35 -6.23
CA THR A 105 -7.81 34.43 -5.17
C THR A 105 -7.20 33.05 -4.93
N MET A 106 -5.97 33.00 -4.40
CA MET A 106 -5.27 31.72 -4.17
C MET A 106 -6.10 30.70 -3.36
N PRO A 107 -6.76 31.08 -2.24
CA PRO A 107 -7.61 30.14 -1.50
C PRO A 107 -8.81 29.63 -2.33
N GLN A 108 -9.43 30.50 -3.14
CA GLN A 108 -10.56 30.13 -4.00
C GLN A 108 -10.15 29.22 -5.15
N ALA A 109 -8.99 29.45 -5.76
CA ALA A 109 -8.44 28.59 -6.81
C ALA A 109 -8.17 27.18 -6.26
N VAL A 110 -7.51 27.09 -5.10
CA VAL A 110 -7.23 25.83 -4.41
C VAL A 110 -8.51 25.09 -4.02
N GLU A 111 -9.51 25.80 -3.50
CA GLU A 111 -10.79 25.20 -3.15
C GLU A 111 -11.53 24.66 -4.38
N ARG A 112 -11.56 25.43 -5.48
CA ARG A 112 -12.24 25.06 -6.73
C ARG A 112 -11.64 23.78 -7.32
N VAL A 113 -10.31 23.71 -7.41
CA VAL A 113 -9.59 22.54 -7.91
C VAL A 113 -9.81 21.34 -6.98
N GLY A 114 -9.73 21.56 -5.67
CA GLY A 114 -9.98 20.53 -4.66
C GLY A 114 -11.42 19.98 -4.69
N ARG A 115 -12.44 20.81 -4.94
CA ARG A 115 -13.85 20.37 -5.04
C ARG A 115 -14.15 19.64 -6.34
N ARG A 116 -13.54 20.05 -7.46
CA ARG A 116 -13.78 19.46 -8.78
C ARG A 116 -13.22 18.04 -8.89
N ARG A 117 -12.10 17.77 -8.23
CA ARG A 117 -11.39 16.49 -8.30
C ARG A 117 -11.91 15.48 -7.27
N LYS A 118 -11.81 14.20 -7.62
CA LYS A 118 -12.05 13.04 -6.72
C LYS A 118 -10.76 12.25 -6.42
N ASP A 119 -9.60 12.84 -6.74
CA ASP A 119 -8.29 12.21 -6.57
C ASP A 119 -7.79 12.31 -5.12
N PRO A 120 -6.68 11.63 -4.76
CA PRO A 120 -6.12 11.73 -3.42
C PRO A 120 -5.70 13.15 -3.00
N LEU A 121 -5.41 14.02 -3.97
CA LEU A 121 -4.99 15.41 -3.76
C LEU A 121 -6.17 16.32 -3.36
N SER A 122 -7.39 16.01 -3.81
CA SER A 122 -8.62 16.74 -3.46
C SER A 122 -8.77 17.03 -1.97
N ARG A 123 -8.51 16.03 -1.11
CA ARG A 123 -8.64 16.19 0.34
C ARG A 123 -7.60 17.15 0.92
N ILE A 124 -6.36 17.08 0.42
CA ILE A 124 -5.27 17.97 0.82
C ILE A 124 -5.61 19.40 0.41
N LEU A 125 -6.01 19.60 -0.85
CA LEU A 125 -6.33 20.93 -1.38
C LEU A 125 -7.51 21.57 -0.65
N ARG A 126 -8.58 20.82 -0.36
CA ARG A 126 -9.72 21.36 0.40
C ARG A 126 -9.33 21.76 1.82
N GLN A 127 -8.47 20.98 2.47
CA GLN A 127 -7.95 21.31 3.80
C GLN A 127 -6.98 22.49 3.78
N ALA A 128 -6.12 22.57 2.77
CA ALA A 128 -5.21 23.69 2.55
C ALA A 128 -6.00 24.98 2.29
N ALA A 129 -7.02 24.96 1.44
CA ALA A 129 -7.89 26.11 1.19
C ALA A 129 -8.53 26.64 2.48
N LEU A 130 -9.02 25.74 3.35
CA LEU A 130 -9.56 26.14 4.66
C LEU A 130 -8.50 26.82 5.55
N LEU A 131 -7.29 26.28 5.60
CA LEU A 131 -6.18 26.88 6.36
C LEU A 131 -5.77 28.24 5.80
N MET A 132 -5.76 28.39 4.47
CA MET A 132 -5.45 29.66 3.82
C MET A 132 -6.53 30.71 4.06
N SER A 133 -7.81 30.31 4.08
CA SER A 133 -8.91 31.18 4.47
C SER A 133 -8.82 31.65 5.93
N LEU A 134 -8.05 30.94 6.77
CA LEU A 134 -7.71 31.34 8.15
C LEU A 134 -6.43 32.21 8.23
N GLY A 135 -5.91 32.66 7.08
CA GLY A 135 -4.74 33.54 7.02
C GLY A 135 -3.39 32.82 6.97
N MET A 136 -3.37 31.49 6.88
CA MET A 136 -2.12 30.73 6.74
C MET A 136 -1.51 30.89 5.34
N PRO A 137 -0.19 31.08 5.20
CA PRO A 137 0.45 31.10 3.89
C PRO A 137 0.30 29.74 3.18
N PHE A 138 0.32 29.76 1.84
CA PHE A 138 0.07 28.58 1.00
C PHE A 138 0.97 27.39 1.35
N ASP A 139 2.27 27.62 1.51
CA ASP A 139 3.26 26.57 1.75
C ASP A 139 2.97 25.84 3.07
N GLU A 140 2.71 26.60 4.14
CA GLU A 140 2.40 26.03 5.45
C GLU A 140 1.03 25.34 5.48
N ALA A 141 0.05 25.89 4.76
CA ALA A 141 -1.29 25.30 4.64
C ALA A 141 -1.25 23.94 3.94
N ILE A 142 -0.50 23.83 2.84
CA ILE A 142 -0.30 22.57 2.11
C ILE A 142 0.47 21.58 2.97
N GLU A 143 1.53 22.00 3.65
CA GLU A 143 2.34 21.12 4.49
C GLU A 143 1.52 20.54 5.65
N ARG A 144 0.76 21.39 6.37
CA ARG A 144 -0.13 20.93 7.45
C ARG A 144 -1.24 20.04 6.93
N ALA A 145 -1.82 20.36 5.77
CA ALA A 145 -2.83 19.52 5.13
C ALA A 145 -2.26 18.14 4.74
N ALA A 146 -1.06 18.09 4.17
CA ALA A 146 -0.36 16.86 3.79
C ALA A 146 -0.04 15.98 5.01
N LYS A 147 0.47 16.58 6.10
CA LYS A 147 0.74 15.90 7.37
C LYS A 147 -0.53 15.29 7.96
N LYS A 148 -1.63 16.05 7.97
CA LYS A 148 -2.93 15.60 8.53
C LYS A 148 -3.57 14.48 7.72
N VAL A 149 -3.43 14.51 6.39
CA VAL A 149 -3.99 13.48 5.49
C VAL A 149 -3.11 12.21 5.44
N ARG A 150 -2.01 12.14 6.23
CA ARG A 150 -1.08 10.99 6.32
C ARG A 150 -0.48 10.58 4.96
N ILE A 151 -0.11 11.56 4.12
CA ILE A 151 0.62 11.30 2.87
C ILE A 151 2.04 11.86 3.01
N PRO A 152 2.97 11.11 3.62
CA PRO A 152 4.36 11.53 3.81
C PRO A 152 5.16 11.53 2.51
N LEU A 153 4.57 11.10 1.38
CA LEU A 153 5.24 11.15 0.08
C LEU A 153 5.53 12.58 -0.40
N ILE A 154 4.81 13.58 0.10
CA ILE A 154 5.06 14.98 -0.27
C ILE A 154 6.43 15.45 0.26
N HIS A 155 6.95 14.86 1.34
CA HIS A 155 8.26 15.21 1.87
C HIS A 155 9.44 14.72 1.00
N ARG A 156 9.22 13.85 0.01
CA ARG A 156 10.28 13.36 -0.88
C ARG A 156 10.30 14.02 -2.26
N ILE A 157 9.36 14.93 -2.53
CA ILE A 157 9.30 15.71 -3.78
C ILE A 157 9.87 17.13 -3.56
N VAL A 158 10.01 17.55 -2.29
CA VAL A 158 10.47 18.89 -1.89
C VAL A 158 11.98 18.91 -1.54
N THR A 159 12.67 17.75 -1.57
CA THR A 159 14.14 17.63 -1.45
C THR A 159 14.70 17.13 -2.76
#